data_AF-A0A1C6ESW7-F1
#
_entry.id   AF-A0A1C6ESW7-F1
#
_cell.length_a   1.000
_cell.length_b   1.000
_cell.length_c   1.000
_cell.angle_alpha   90.00
_cell.angle_beta   90.00
_cell.angle_gamma   90.00
#
_symmetry.space_group_name_H-M   'P 1'
#
loop_
_entity.id
_entity.type
_entity.pdbx_description
1 polymer ?
#
loop_
_entity_poly.entity_id
_entity_poly.type
_entity_poly.pdbx_seq_one_letter_code
_entity_poly.pdbx_strand_id
1 'polypeptide(L)'
;MLPVYTGFHNEKLGDMFPILFVTVACGAVSGFHSLVSSGTSSKTISNEKDMLKVGYGAMILESLLAVLALCVAGAAASADGTAATGTPFQIFSAGVAGFLEMFGIPVHIAQCIMTMCVSALALSTLDSVARIGRMSFQELVPSVNHHALCYLHRTC
;
A
#
# COMPACT_ATOMS: atom_id res chain seq x y z
N MET A 1 15.42 15.73 -33.64
CA MET A 1 15.51 16.20 -32.24
C MET A 1 14.08 16.40 -31.75
N LEU A 2 13.59 15.54 -30.87
CA LEU A 2 12.31 15.80 -30.21
C LEU A 2 12.52 16.96 -29.22
N PRO A 3 11.61 17.95 -29.16
CA PRO A 3 11.71 19.06 -28.24
C PRO A 3 11.71 18.56 -26.78
N VAL A 4 12.72 18.97 -26.00
CA VAL A 4 12.92 18.59 -24.59
C VAL A 4 11.78 19.01 -23.67
N TYR A 5 10.99 20.02 -24.07
CA TYR A 5 9.83 20.49 -23.32
C TYR A 5 8.77 21.04 -24.28
N THR A 6 7.55 20.51 -24.20
CA THR A 6 6.40 20.95 -25.01
C THR A 6 5.26 21.54 -24.18
N GLY A 7 5.43 21.69 -22.86
CA GLY A 7 4.42 22.20 -21.93
C GLY A 7 4.08 21.23 -20.79
N PHE A 8 3.22 21.65 -19.86
CA PHE A 8 2.70 20.82 -18.76
C PHE A 8 1.46 19.99 -19.15
N HIS A 9 0.99 20.13 -20.38
CA HIS A 9 -0.17 19.42 -20.92
C HIS A 9 0.27 18.55 -22.10
N ASN A 10 -0.12 17.28 -22.08
CA ASN A 10 0.14 16.33 -23.17
C ASN A 10 -1.18 15.75 -23.67
N GLU A 11 -1.44 15.85 -24.98
CA GLU A 11 -2.71 15.39 -25.59
C GLU A 11 -2.99 13.89 -25.38
N LYS A 12 -1.97 13.06 -25.13
CA LYS A 12 -2.12 11.61 -24.89
C LYS A 12 -2.09 11.23 -23.41
N LEU A 13 -1.34 11.95 -22.58
CA LEU A 13 -1.12 11.60 -21.16
C LEU A 13 -1.86 12.53 -20.17
N GLY A 14 -2.44 13.63 -20.64
CA GLY A 14 -3.11 14.63 -19.81
C GLY A 14 -2.14 15.60 -19.14
N ASP A 15 -2.59 16.21 -18.04
CA ASP A 15 -1.80 17.18 -17.30
C ASP A 15 -0.70 16.51 -16.47
N MET A 16 0.51 17.07 -16.51
CA MET A 16 1.69 16.56 -15.82
C MET A 16 1.61 16.74 -14.29
N PHE A 17 0.85 17.74 -13.82
CA PHE A 17 0.79 18.08 -12.40
C PHE A 17 0.13 16.98 -11.55
N PRO A 18 -1.03 16.40 -11.92
CA PRO A 18 -1.57 15.20 -11.27
C PRO A 18 -0.62 14.00 -11.29
N ILE A 19 0.05 13.75 -12.42
CA ILE A 19 0.94 12.61 -12.58
C ILE A 19 2.12 12.69 -11.60
N LEU A 20 2.68 13.88 -11.40
CA LEU A 20 3.78 14.11 -10.46
C LEU A 20 3.44 13.64 -9.03
N PHE A 21 2.23 13.92 -8.53
CA PHE A 21 1.82 13.48 -7.20
C PHE A 21 1.68 11.96 -7.10
N VAL A 22 1.22 11.32 -8.18
CA VAL A 22 1.13 9.85 -8.25
C VAL A 22 2.53 9.23 -8.21
N THR A 23 3.49 9.73 -8.99
CA THR A 23 4.87 9.22 -8.96
C THR A 23 5.54 9.42 -7.60
N VAL A 24 5.36 10.58 -6.98
CA VAL A 24 5.89 10.84 -5.63
C VAL A 24 5.25 9.90 -4.60
N ALA A 25 3.93 9.68 -4.66
CA ALA A 25 3.24 8.75 -3.78
C ALA A 25 3.75 7.31 -3.94
N CYS A 26 3.91 6.82 -5.17
CA CYS A 26 4.45 5.49 -5.44
C CYS A 26 5.89 5.32 -4.88
N GLY A 27 6.73 6.35 -5.04
CA GLY A 27 8.08 6.36 -4.46
C GLY A 27 8.08 6.30 -2.94
N ALA A 28 7.20 7.06 -2.29
CA ALA A 28 7.06 7.07 -0.83
C ALA A 28 6.57 5.70 -0.29
N VAL A 29 5.59 5.08 -0.94
CA VAL A 29 5.06 3.76 -0.54
C VAL A 29 6.12 2.66 -0.67
N SER A 30 6.94 2.69 -1.73
CA SER A 30 8.07 1.75 -1.91
C SER A 30 9.15 1.91 -0.84
N GLY A 31 9.48 3.16 -0.50
CA GLY A 31 10.38 3.46 0.61
C GLY A 31 9.86 2.91 1.95
N PHE A 32 8.54 3.03 2.19
CA PHE A 32 7.92 2.50 3.40
C PHE A 32 8.01 0.96 3.49
N HIS A 33 7.80 0.22 2.40
CA HIS A 33 8.01 -1.24 2.38
C HIS A 33 9.43 -1.63 2.81
N SER A 34 10.43 -0.87 2.40
CA SER A 34 11.83 -1.11 2.78
C SER A 34 12.07 -0.83 4.28
N LEU A 35 11.47 0.24 4.81
CA LEU A 35 11.55 0.60 6.24
C LEU A 35 10.87 -0.45 7.14
N VAL A 36 9.68 -0.93 6.76
CA VAL A 36 8.96 -1.96 7.52
C VAL A 36 9.74 -3.27 7.52
N SER A 37 10.22 -3.71 6.35
CA SER A 37 10.98 -4.96 6.23
C SER A 37 12.31 -4.94 7.00
N SER A 38 13.03 -3.83 6.98
CA SER A 38 14.37 -3.74 7.59
C SER A 38 14.35 -3.34 9.07
N GLY A 39 13.42 -2.46 9.48
CA GLY A 39 13.40 -1.87 10.82
C GLY A 39 12.45 -2.55 11.80
N THR A 40 11.29 -3.04 11.32
CA THR A 40 10.24 -3.60 12.20
C THR A 40 10.18 -5.12 12.16
N SER A 41 10.14 -5.74 10.97
CA SER A 41 10.08 -7.20 10.83
C SER A 41 11.33 -7.88 11.40
N SER A 42 12.51 -7.28 11.24
CA SER A 42 13.76 -7.82 11.76
C SER A 42 13.82 -7.87 13.30
N LYS A 43 13.07 -7.00 13.98
CA LYS A 43 13.03 -6.92 15.46
C LYS A 43 11.93 -7.78 16.09
N THR A 44 10.88 -8.11 15.35
CA THR A 44 9.76 -8.94 15.84
C THR A 44 10.00 -10.44 15.66
N ILE A 45 11.02 -10.84 14.91
CA ILE A 45 11.42 -12.23 14.70
C ILE A 45 12.37 -12.67 15.82
N SER A 46 12.02 -13.74 16.53
CA SER A 46 12.83 -14.26 17.66
C SER A 46 14.04 -15.08 17.21
N ASN A 47 14.00 -15.68 16.03
CA ASN A 47 15.07 -16.51 15.48
C ASN A 47 15.30 -16.22 14.00
N GLU A 48 16.56 -16.03 13.61
CA GLU A 48 16.96 -15.77 12.22
C GLU A 48 16.50 -16.89 11.26
N LYS A 49 16.41 -18.13 11.76
CA LYS A 49 15.92 -19.29 10.99
C LYS A 49 14.46 -19.16 10.53
N ASP A 50 13.65 -18.34 11.20
CA ASP A 50 12.25 -18.12 10.84
C ASP A 50 12.05 -16.89 9.94
N MET A 51 13.10 -16.07 9.76
CA MET A 51 13.08 -14.89 8.89
C MET A 51 12.69 -15.23 7.45
N LEU A 52 13.19 -16.35 6.93
CA LEU A 52 12.91 -16.81 5.56
C LEU A 52 11.45 -17.24 5.39
N LYS A 53 10.87 -17.94 6.38
CA LYS A 53 9.47 -18.37 6.34
C LYS A 53 8.52 -17.18 6.43
N VAL A 54 8.80 -16.24 7.34
CA VAL A 54 7.95 -15.06 7.53
C VAL A 54 8.06 -14.11 6.35
N GLY A 55 9.26 -13.84 5.83
CA GLY A 55 9.45 -13.00 4.65
C GLY A 55 8.82 -13.58 3.39
N TYR A 56 9.04 -14.88 3.13
CA TYR A 56 8.47 -15.56 1.96
C TYR A 56 6.95 -15.70 2.08
N GLY A 57 6.43 -16.01 3.27
CA GLY A 57 4.99 -16.05 3.54
C GLY A 57 4.31 -14.70 3.33
N ALA A 58 4.94 -13.60 3.77
CA ALA A 58 4.44 -12.25 3.54
C ALA A 58 4.41 -11.90 2.03
N MET A 59 5.48 -12.22 1.30
CA MET A 59 5.56 -12.01 -0.15
C MET A 59 4.46 -12.76 -0.90
N ILE A 60 4.18 -14.02 -0.55
CA ILE A 60 3.10 -14.79 -1.19
C ILE A 60 1.73 -14.16 -0.93
N LEU A 61 1.44 -13.76 0.31
CA LEU A 61 0.14 -13.16 0.66
C LEU A 61 -0.10 -11.82 -0.03
N GLU A 62 0.92 -10.96 -0.08
CA GLU A 62 0.86 -9.69 -0.83
C GLU A 62 0.65 -9.93 -2.33
N SER A 63 1.36 -10.91 -2.90
CA SER A 63 1.21 -11.30 -4.31
C SER A 63 -0.21 -11.80 -4.62
N LEU A 64 -0.79 -12.60 -3.73
CA LEU A 64 -2.14 -13.13 -3.88
C LEU A 64 -3.18 -12.00 -3.84
N LEU A 65 -3.04 -11.05 -2.90
CA LEU A 65 -3.90 -9.88 -2.84
C LEU A 65 -3.77 -9.01 -4.11
N ALA A 66 -2.55 -8.83 -4.62
CA ALA A 66 -2.29 -8.06 -5.84
C ALA A 66 -2.96 -8.71 -7.06
N VAL A 67 -2.89 -10.04 -7.20
CA VAL A 67 -3.56 -10.77 -8.29
C VAL A 67 -5.08 -10.62 -8.18
N LEU A 68 -5.66 -10.77 -7.00
CA LEU A 68 -7.10 -10.58 -6.79
C LEU A 68 -7.54 -9.15 -7.13
N ALA A 69 -6.78 -8.15 -6.69
CA ALA A 69 -7.06 -6.75 -7.00
C ALA A 69 -6.97 -6.48 -8.51
N LEU A 70 -6.02 -7.09 -9.22
CA LEU A 70 -5.88 -6.96 -10.67
C LEU A 70 -7.04 -7.65 -11.42
N CYS A 71 -7.46 -8.83 -10.98
CA CYS A 71 -8.64 -9.50 -11.54
C CYS A 71 -9.91 -8.66 -11.33
N VAL A 72 -10.09 -8.08 -10.15
CA VAL A 72 -11.23 -7.21 -9.83
C VAL A 72 -11.19 -5.92 -10.65
N ALA A 73 -10.03 -5.27 -10.76
CA ALA A 73 -9.85 -4.06 -11.58
C ALA A 73 -10.07 -4.35 -13.07
N GLY A 74 -9.58 -5.49 -13.58
CA GLY A 74 -9.79 -5.94 -14.95
C GLY A 74 -11.25 -6.29 -15.24
N ALA A 75 -11.97 -6.89 -14.28
CA ALA A 75 -13.39 -7.16 -14.40
C ALA A 75 -14.26 -5.90 -14.27
N ALA A 76 -13.80 -4.89 -13.52
CA ALA A 76 -14.47 -3.61 -13.35
C ALA A 76 -14.20 -2.61 -14.49
N ALA A 77 -13.20 -2.86 -15.32
CA ALA A 77 -13.00 -2.11 -16.56
C ALA A 77 -14.10 -2.50 -17.56
N SER A 78 -15.06 -1.59 -17.77
CA SER A 78 -16.10 -1.72 -18.79
C SER A 78 -15.47 -1.96 -20.16
N ALA A 79 -16.12 -2.80 -20.98
CA ALA A 79 -15.68 -3.15 -22.34
C ALA A 79 -15.44 -1.94 -23.27
N ASP A 80 -15.92 -0.75 -22.89
CA ASP A 80 -15.77 0.52 -23.62
C ASP A 80 -14.58 1.40 -23.15
N GLY A 81 -13.73 0.92 -22.23
CA GLY A 81 -12.56 1.68 -21.75
C GLY A 81 -12.90 2.91 -20.91
N THR A 82 -14.15 3.02 -20.44
CA THR A 82 -14.58 4.08 -19.52
C THR A 82 -14.03 3.81 -18.12
N ALA A 83 -13.40 4.82 -17.52
CA ALA A 83 -12.92 4.72 -16.15
C ALA A 83 -14.10 4.53 -15.19
N ALA A 84 -14.04 3.49 -14.36
CA ALA A 84 -15.06 3.23 -13.35
C ALA A 84 -15.23 4.47 -12.46
N THR A 85 -16.47 4.96 -12.36
CA THR A 85 -16.79 6.20 -11.66
C THR A 85 -16.94 5.90 -10.17
N GLY A 86 -15.95 6.29 -9.35
CA GLY A 86 -15.98 6.09 -7.91
C GLY A 86 -14.61 6.13 -7.27
N THR A 87 -14.55 6.00 -5.95
CA THR A 87 -13.27 5.86 -5.24
C THR A 87 -12.69 4.45 -5.45
N PRO A 88 -11.36 4.25 -5.40
CA PRO A 88 -10.75 2.92 -5.52
C PRO A 88 -11.34 1.89 -4.55
N PHE A 89 -11.70 2.35 -3.35
CA PHE A 89 -12.38 1.55 -2.33
C PHE A 89 -13.75 1.03 -2.79
N GLN A 90 -14.53 1.87 -3.48
CA GLN A 90 -15.85 1.48 -3.99
C GLN A 90 -15.73 0.55 -5.21
N ILE A 91 -14.81 0.83 -6.13
CA ILE A 91 -14.62 0.01 -7.33
C ILE A 91 -14.20 -1.42 -6.94
N PHE A 92 -13.24 -1.54 -6.03
CA PHE A 92 -12.80 -2.84 -5.53
C PHE A 92 -13.92 -3.57 -4.79
N SER A 93 -14.63 -2.89 -3.88
CA SER A 93 -15.71 -3.50 -3.12
C SER A 93 -16.89 -3.93 -3.99
N ALA A 94 -17.20 -3.17 -5.05
CA ALA A 94 -18.23 -3.52 -6.01
C ALA A 94 -17.86 -4.76 -6.84
N GLY A 95 -16.62 -4.86 -7.32
CA GLY A 95 -16.18 -6.03 -8.07
C GLY A 95 -16.10 -7.30 -7.22
N VAL A 96 -15.66 -7.21 -5.96
CA VAL A 96 -15.70 -8.36 -5.03
C VAL A 96 -17.14 -8.75 -4.68
N ALA A 97 -18.04 -7.78 -4.53
CA ALA A 97 -19.44 -8.07 -4.26
C ALA A 97 -20.15 -8.77 -5.43
N GLY A 98 -19.86 -8.39 -6.67
CA GLY A 98 -20.37 -9.09 -7.85
C GLY A 98 -19.85 -10.52 -7.96
N PHE A 99 -18.62 -10.78 -7.50
CA PHE A 99 -18.11 -12.15 -7.38
C PHE A 99 -18.81 -12.95 -6.27
N LEU A 100 -19.08 -12.34 -5.11
CA LEU A 100 -19.81 -12.98 -4.01
C LEU A 100 -21.28 -13.25 -4.32
N GLU A 101 -21.88 -12.48 -5.23
CA GLU A 101 -23.23 -12.72 -5.74
C GLU A 101 -23.33 -14.06 -6.47
N MET A 102 -22.26 -14.51 -7.15
CA MET A 102 -22.21 -15.85 -7.77
C MET A 102 -22.31 -16.99 -6.75
N PHE A 103 -21.96 -16.73 -5.49
CA PHE A 103 -22.11 -17.66 -4.37
C PHE A 103 -23.45 -17.51 -3.63
N GLY A 104 -24.37 -16.67 -4.13
CA GLY A 104 -25.72 -16.50 -3.59
C GLY A 104 -25.86 -15.44 -2.49
N ILE A 105 -24.83 -14.63 -2.24
CA ILE A 105 -24.88 -13.54 -1.27
C ILE A 105 -25.44 -12.27 -1.94
N PRO A 106 -26.44 -11.59 -1.37
CA PRO A 106 -26.98 -10.36 -1.97
C PRO A 106 -25.91 -9.27 -2.04
N VAL A 107 -25.80 -8.63 -3.22
CA VAL A 107 -24.74 -7.65 -3.54
C VAL A 107 -24.64 -6.53 -2.51
N HIS A 108 -25.78 -6.08 -1.98
CA HIS A 108 -25.85 -4.98 -1.02
C HIS A 108 -25.16 -5.32 0.31
N ILE A 109 -25.26 -6.57 0.77
CA ILE A 109 -24.61 -7.03 2.00
C ILE A 109 -23.11 -7.22 1.74
N ALA A 110 -22.76 -7.83 0.60
CA ALA A 110 -21.37 -8.04 0.21
C ALA A 110 -20.60 -6.71 0.04
N GLN A 111 -21.21 -5.70 -0.57
CA GLN A 111 -20.61 -4.36 -0.72
C GLN A 111 -20.42 -3.66 0.63
N CYS A 112 -21.42 -3.68 1.51
CA CYS A 112 -21.30 -3.08 2.84
C CYS A 112 -20.19 -3.73 3.66
N ILE A 113 -20.10 -5.06 3.68
CA ILE A 113 -19.05 -5.76 4.42
C ILE A 113 -17.67 -5.45 3.80
N MET A 114 -17.53 -5.55 2.48
CA MET A 114 -16.23 -5.32 1.83
C MET A 114 -15.75 -3.89 1.98
N THR A 115 -16.61 -2.89 1.82
CA THR A 115 -16.23 -1.48 2.02
C THR A 115 -15.75 -1.23 3.44
N MET A 116 -16.43 -1.78 4.45
CA MET A 116 -15.99 -1.68 5.86
C MET A 116 -14.66 -2.40 6.10
N CYS A 117 -14.48 -3.60 5.55
CA CYS A 117 -13.24 -4.37 5.69
C CYS A 117 -12.04 -3.64 5.06
N VAL A 118 -12.18 -3.09 3.86
CA VAL A 118 -11.09 -2.39 3.18
C VAL A 118 -10.80 -1.05 3.85
N SER A 119 -11.81 -0.32 4.33
CA SER A 119 -11.60 0.89 5.14
C SER A 119 -10.87 0.56 6.45
N ALA A 120 -11.20 -0.54 7.12
CA ALA A 120 -10.51 -0.98 8.34
C ALA A 120 -9.05 -1.41 8.07
N LEU A 121 -8.80 -2.11 6.96
CA LEU A 121 -7.44 -2.46 6.52
C LEU A 121 -6.62 -1.20 6.27
N ALA A 122 -7.17 -0.24 5.52
CA ALA A 122 -6.52 1.04 5.24
C ALA A 122 -6.22 1.83 6.52
N LEU A 123 -7.17 1.88 7.46
CA LEU A 123 -6.99 2.55 8.76
C LEU A 123 -5.90 1.87 9.60
N SER A 124 -5.85 0.53 9.62
CA SER A 124 -4.85 -0.23 10.38
C SER A 124 -3.44 -0.03 9.83
N THR A 125 -3.31 0.02 8.50
CA THR A 125 -2.05 0.38 7.84
C THR A 125 -1.65 1.81 8.16
N LEU A 126 -2.59 2.76 8.10
CA LEU A 126 -2.31 4.16 8.42
C LEU A 126 -1.89 4.36 9.88
N ASP A 127 -2.52 3.68 10.83
CA ASP A 127 -2.13 3.72 12.26
C ASP A 127 -0.69 3.19 12.45
N SER A 128 -0.39 2.06 11.81
CA SER A 128 0.96 1.48 11.83
C SER A 128 2.00 2.43 11.22
N VAL A 129 1.68 3.05 10.08
CA VAL A 129 2.54 4.05 9.41
C VAL A 129 2.77 5.25 10.32
N ALA A 130 1.72 5.81 10.92
CA ALA A 130 1.83 6.97 11.80
C ALA A 130 2.69 6.67 13.03
N ARG A 131 2.57 5.47 13.60
CA ARG A 131 3.41 5.00 14.72
C ARG A 131 4.87 4.89 14.31
N ILE A 132 5.16 4.25 13.18
CA ILE A 132 6.53 4.10 12.65
C ILE A 132 7.12 5.46 12.28
N GLY A 133 6.33 6.33 11.67
CA GLY A 133 6.72 7.71 11.34
C GLY A 133 7.23 8.46 12.55
N ARG A 134 6.51 8.41 13.69
CA ARG A 134 6.98 9.04 14.94
C ARG A 134 8.33 8.50 15.43
N MET A 135 8.57 7.20 15.33
CA MET A 135 9.87 6.60 15.70
C MET A 135 10.97 7.05 14.73
N SER A 136 10.71 7.08 13.43
CA SER A 136 11.66 7.59 12.42
C SER A 136 11.98 9.07 12.62
N PHE A 137 11.00 9.91 12.97
CA PHE A 137 11.24 11.33 13.27
C PHE A 137 12.09 11.52 14.52
N GLN A 138 12.01 10.62 15.51
CA GLN A 138 12.86 10.65 16.71
C GLN A 138 14.33 10.32 16.39
N GLU A 139 14.60 9.49 15.38
CA GLU A 139 15.96 9.21 14.90
C GLU A 139 16.52 10.31 14.00
N LEU A 140 15.66 10.99 13.22
CA LEU A 140 16.07 12.06 12.29
C LEU A 140 16.29 13.41 13.00
N VAL A 141 15.54 13.68 14.06
CA VAL A 141 15.68 14.89 14.88
C VAL A 141 16.37 14.50 16.17
N PRO A 142 17.72 14.58 16.26
CA PRO A 142 18.43 14.27 17.48
C PRO A 142 18.04 15.31 18.55
N SER A 143 17.12 14.94 19.43
CA SER A 143 16.95 15.66 20.69
C SER A 143 18.14 15.28 21.56
N VAL A 144 19.07 16.23 21.67
CA VAL A 144 20.10 16.39 22.70
C VAL A 144 19.81 15.55 23.95
N ASN A 145 20.41 14.37 24.03
CA ASN A 145 21.12 13.88 25.22
C ASN A 145 21.98 12.66 24.84
N HIS A 146 23.28 12.91 24.62
CA HIS A 146 24.32 11.89 24.61
C HIS A 146 24.29 11.15 25.97
N HIS A 147 23.90 9.88 26.03
CA HIS A 147 24.43 8.86 26.98
C HIS A 147 23.72 7.50 26.96
N ALA A 148 22.59 7.31 26.27
CA ALA A 148 21.86 6.02 26.28
C ALA A 148 22.15 5.07 25.10
N LEU A 149 22.74 5.56 24.00
CA LEU A 149 23.02 4.78 22.78
C LEU A 149 24.12 3.71 22.97
N CYS A 150 24.95 3.81 24.00
CA CYS A 150 25.99 2.81 24.28
C CYS A 150 25.47 1.51 24.90
N TYR A 151 24.20 1.39 25.31
CA TYR A 151 23.68 0.17 25.94
C TYR A 151 22.89 -0.75 25.00
N LEU A 152 22.36 -0.25 23.86
CA LEU A 152 21.56 -1.07 22.93
C LEU A 152 22.37 -1.71 21.79
N HIS A 153 23.64 -1.33 21.61
CA HIS A 153 24.61 -2.02 20.73
C HIS A 153 25.37 -3.12 21.49
N ARG A 154 24.79 -3.69 22.56
CA ARG A 154 25.41 -4.80 23.33
C ARG A 154 24.58 -6.09 23.35
N THR A 155 23.56 -6.16 22.52
CA THR A 155 22.80 -7.38 22.25
C THR A 155 22.65 -7.53 20.75
N CYS A 156 23.74 -7.97 20.12
CA CYS A 156 23.64 -9.07 19.17
C CYS A 156 22.81 -10.22 19.77
#